data_AF-A0A5B8U4S8-F1
#
_entry.id   AF-A0A5B8U4S8-F1
#
_cell.length_a   1.000
_cell.length_b   1.000
_cell.length_c   1.000
_cell.angle_alpha   90.00
_cell.angle_beta   90.00
_cell.angle_gamma   90.00
#
_symmetry.space_group_name_H-M   'P 1'
#
loop_
_entity.id
_entity.type
_entity.pdbx_description
1 polymer ?
#
loop_
_entity_poly.entity_id
_entity_poly.type
_entity_poly.pdbx_seq_one_letter_code
_entity_poly.pdbx_strand_id
1 'polypeptide(L)' 'MLIATLICSDEACAEETEVVTPDLAALDVAACACGCTLVVLGVSDWTEARLPAVRALAAAA' A
#
# COMPACT_ATOMS: atom_id res chain seq x y z
N MET A 1 -1.69 -4.37 -6.90
CA MET A 1 -1.98 -3.55 -5.70
C MET A 1 -0.82 -2.58 -5.54
N LEU A 2 -1.06 -1.37 -5.07
CA LEU A 2 0.00 -0.40 -4.80
C LEU A 2 0.28 -0.37 -3.30
N ILE A 3 1.55 -0.24 -2.94
CA ILE A 3 1.98 0.09 -1.59
C ILE A 3 2.52 1.51 -1.66
N ALA A 4 1.87 2.44 -0.98
CA ALA A 4 2.26 3.83 -0.95
C ALA A 4 2.77 4.21 0.45
N THR A 5 3.94 4.81 0.50
CA THR A 5 4.45 5.48 1.69
C THR A 5 4.01 6.93 1.65
N LEU A 6 3.31 7.35 2.69
CA LEU A 6 2.72 8.68 2.83
C LEU A 6 3.32 9.38 4.04
N ILE A 7 3.45 10.70 3.98
CA ILE A 7 3.83 11.54 5.11
C ILE A 7 2.79 12.62 5.34
N CYS A 8 2.55 12.98 6.60
CA CYS A 8 1.75 14.14 6.93
C CYS A 8 2.32 15.42 6.30
N SER A 9 1.46 16.23 5.68
CA SER A 9 1.84 17.54 5.13
C SER A 9 2.26 18.57 6.18
N ASP A 10 1.88 18.34 7.45
CA ASP A 10 2.33 19.18 8.57
C ASP A 10 3.70 18.71 9.06
N GLU A 11 4.71 19.58 8.91
CA GLU A 11 6.09 19.34 9.36
C GLU A 11 6.21 19.12 10.87
N ALA A 12 5.29 19.65 11.68
CA ALA A 12 5.30 19.43 13.12
C ALA A 12 4.80 18.02 13.49
N CYS A 13 3.92 17.45 12.67
CA CYS A 13 3.42 16.09 12.82
C CYS A 13 4.40 15.08 12.22
N ALA A 14 4.77 15.26 10.95
CA ALA A 14 5.73 14.45 10.20
C ALA A 14 5.53 12.92 10.30
N GLU A 15 4.30 12.47 10.60
CA GLU A 15 3.99 11.06 10.73
C GLU A 15 4.00 10.39 9.36
N GLU A 16 4.71 9.27 9.27
CA GLU A 16 4.75 8.42 8.08
C GLU A 16 3.82 7.23 8.25
N THR A 17 3.08 6.89 7.20
CA THR A 17 2.18 5.75 7.17
C THR A 17 2.25 5.03 5.83
N GLU A 18 2.00 3.72 5.87
CA GLU A 18 2.00 2.88 4.69
C GLU A 18 0.58 2.41 4.38
N VAL A 19 0.14 2.59 3.14
CA VAL A 19 -1.20 2.24 2.69
C VAL A 19 -1.14 1.28 1.51
N VAL A 20 -1.92 0.22 1.60
CA VAL A 20 -2.15 -0.72 0.49
C VAL A 20 -3.46 -0.36 -0.20
N THR A 21 -3.39 -0.01 -1.48
CA THR A 21 -4.54 0.51 -2.24
C THR A 21 -4.61 -0.07 -3.66
N PRO A 22 -5.81 -0.29 -4.24
CA PRO A 22 -5.92 -0.77 -5.61
C PRO A 22 -5.47 0.27 -6.64
N ASP A 23 -5.63 1.56 -6.34
CA ASP A 23 -5.31 2.67 -7.23
C ASP A 23 -4.89 3.94 -6.46
N LEU A 24 -4.39 4.93 -7.20
CA LEU A 24 -3.93 6.20 -6.62
C LEU A 24 -5.07 7.11 -6.18
N ALA A 25 -6.28 6.98 -6.75
CA ALA A 25 -7.40 7.85 -6.41
C ALA A 25 -7.86 7.66 -4.96
N ALA A 26 -7.70 6.46 -4.42
CA ALA A 26 -7.96 6.18 -3.01
C ALA A 26 -6.93 6.83 -2.05
N LEU A 27 -5.76 7.29 -2.53
CA LEU A 27 -4.80 8.04 -1.70
C LEU A 27 -5.20 9.50 -1.53
N ASP A 28 -5.87 10.11 -2.51
CA ASP A 28 -6.25 11.53 -2.48
C ASP A 28 -7.25 11.87 -1.36
N VAL A 29 -7.98 10.87 -0.87
CA VAL A 29 -8.95 11.01 0.24
C VAL A 29 -8.37 10.64 1.60
N ALA A 30 -7.11 10.19 1.66
CA ALA A 30 -6.47 9.81 2.91
C ALA A 30 -6.04 11.06 3.71
N ALA A 31 -6.34 11.06 5.00
CA ALA A 31 -5.96 12.12 5.93
C ALA A 31 -5.20 11.54 7.11
N CYS A 32 -4.26 12.32 7.64
CA CYS A 32 -3.57 12.02 8.88
C CYS A 32 -4.53 12.10 10.07
N ALA A 33 -4.22 11.44 11.19
CA ALA A 33 -4.99 11.53 12.42
C ALA A 33 -5.06 12.97 12.99
N CYS A 34 -4.09 13.83 12.66
CA CYS A 34 -4.12 15.25 13.02
C CYS A 34 -5.09 16.09 12.16
N GLY A 35 -5.68 15.52 11.10
CA GLY A 35 -6.61 16.19 10.19
C GLY A 35 -5.97 16.84 8.97
N CYS A 36 -4.64 16.82 8.86
CA CYS A 36 -3.93 17.31 7.68
C CYS A 36 -3.94 16.27 6.54
N THR A 37 -3.69 16.75 5.32
CA THR A 37 -3.54 15.87 4.15
C THR A 37 -2.23 15.09 4.20
N LEU A 38 -2.21 13.95 3.51
CA LEU A 38 -1.03 13.11 3.36
C LEU A 38 -0.37 13.37 1.98
N VAL A 39 0.95 13.34 1.94
CA VAL A 39 1.78 13.53 0.74
C VAL A 39 2.48 12.21 0.42
N VAL A 40 2.48 11.81 -0.84
CA VAL A 40 3.14 10.58 -1.29
C VAL A 40 4.66 10.78 -1.32
N LEU A 41 5.39 9.95 -0.57
CA LEU A 41 6.85 9.87 -0.62
C LEU A 41 7.33 8.83 -1.63
N GLY A 42 6.59 7.73 -1.79
CA GLY A 42 6.95 6.66 -2.71
C GLY A 42 5.78 5.74 -3.00
N VAL A 43 5.82 5.12 -4.18
CA VAL A 43 4.86 4.08 -4.59
C VAL A 43 5.67 2.89 -5.08
N SER A 44 5.44 1.74 -4.45
CA SER A 44 5.95 0.45 -4.89
C SER A 44 4.82 -0.34 -5.53
N ASP A 45 5.11 -1.03 -6.63
CA ASP A 45 4.16 -1.98 -7.19
C ASP A 45 4.23 -3.28 -6.38
N TRP A 46 3.11 -3.68 -5.79
CA TRP A 46 2.94 -5.03 -5.33
C TRP A 46 2.19 -5.79 -6.42
N THR A 47 2.96 -6.30 -7.37
CA THR A 47 2.51 -7.43 -8.17
C THR A 47 2.55 -8.64 -7.24
N GLU A 48 1.41 -8.98 -6.62
CA GLU A 48 1.26 -10.27 -5.96
C GLU A 48 1.63 -11.32 -7.03
N ALA A 49 2.79 -11.96 -6.87
CA ALA A 49 3.17 -13.07 -7.70
C ALA A 49 2.14 -14.16 -7.40
N ARG A 50 1.05 -14.18 -8.17
CA ARG A 50 0.15 -15.32 -8.24
C ARG A 50 0.99 -16.46 -8.78
N LEU A 51 1.71 -17.14 -7.89
CA LEU A 51 2.23 -18.45 -8.17
C LEU A 51 1.00 -19.25 -8.64
N PRO A 52 0.99 -19.78 -9.88
CA PRO A 52 -0.09 -20.65 -10.29
C PRO A 52 -0.17 -21.72 -9.22
N ALA A 53 -1.37 -21.93 -8.65
CA ALA A 53 -1.59 -22.92 -7.62
C ALA A 53 -0.97 -24.23 -8.12
N VAL A 54 0.22 -24.57 -7.61
CA VAL A 54 0.87 -25.82 -7.93
C VAL A 54 -0.04 -26.83 -7.28
N ARG A 55 -0.94 -27.41 -8.08
CA ARG A 55 -1.60 -28.65 -7.73
C ARG A 55 -0.44 -29.63 -7.55
N ALA A 56 0.00 -29.78 -6.32
CA ALA A 56 0.78 -30.93 -5.91
C ALA A 56 -0.04 -32.12 -6.38
N LEU A 57 0.40 -32.78 -7.47
CA LEU A 57 -0.05 -34.13 -7.72
C LEU A 57 0.36 -34.89 -6.48
N ALA A 58 -0.63 -35.25 -5.66
CA ALA A 58 -0.44 -36.17 -4.56
C ALA A 58 0.24 -37.40 -5.16
N ALA A 59 1.50 -37.60 -4.78
CA ALA A 59 2.23 -38.80 -5.14
C ALA A 59 1.57 -39.98 -4.43
N ALA A 60 1.23 -40.98 -5.25
CA ALA A 60 1.10 -42.40 -4.92
C ALA A 60 -0.04 -42.86 -4.00
N ALA A 61 -0.92 -43.69 -4.57
CA ALA A 61 -1.20 -45.03 -4.05
C ALA A 61 -1.10 -46.02 -5.22
#